data_AF-W1UV77-F1
#
_entry.id   AF-W1UV77-F1
#
_cell.length_a   1.000
_cell.length_b   1.000
_cell.length_c   1.000
_cell.angle_alpha   90.00
_cell.angle_beta   90.00
_cell.angle_gamma   90.00
#
_symmetry.space_group_name_H-M   'P 1'
#
loop_
_entity.id
_entity.type
_entity.pdbx_description
1 polymer ?
#
loop_
_entity_poly.entity_id
_entity_poly.type
_entity_poly.pdbx_seq_one_letter_code
_entity_poly.pdbx_strand_id
1 'polypeptide(L)'
;MAREGIYVGSKEIIQRYVGTRLVWEKVTIQFDEVLRFTSNRYGSFWRFGSTERAFIDLGISERRPYGLDGIEDCNVVKLQNSNKIFEVGVVISQRDTGYSTSYQRRYNYQLFVIFKNTDEVQDFISNKYNETYIFGRKRGG
;
A
#
# COMPACT_ATOMS: atom_id res chain seq x y z
N MET A 1 -14.48 17.00 25.38
CA MET A 1 -13.52 16.29 24.53
C MET A 1 -13.14 14.99 25.21
N ALA A 2 -13.49 13.84 24.63
CA ALA A 2 -13.06 12.55 25.13
C ALA A 2 -11.60 12.30 24.67
N ARG A 3 -10.75 11.76 25.54
CA ARG A 3 -9.39 11.36 25.20
C ARG A 3 -9.42 9.91 24.73
N GLU A 4 -9.00 9.64 23.51
CA GLU A 4 -8.82 8.28 22.98
C GLU A 4 -7.42 7.78 23.38
N GLY A 5 -7.31 7.09 24.51
CA GLY A 5 -6.04 6.54 25.00
C GLY A 5 -6.21 5.63 26.20
N ILE A 6 -5.26 4.72 26.42
CA ILE A 6 -5.19 3.90 27.64
C ILE A 6 -4.33 4.66 28.65
N TYR A 7 -4.82 4.86 29.87
CA TYR A 7 -4.13 5.65 30.90
C TYR A 7 -3.96 4.88 32.20
N VAL A 8 -2.84 5.13 32.90
CA VAL A 8 -2.62 4.72 34.30
C VAL A 8 -2.07 5.91 35.07
N GLY A 9 -2.75 6.33 36.14
CA GLY A 9 -2.31 7.45 36.98
C GLY A 9 -2.09 8.75 36.18
N SER A 10 -3.02 9.08 35.28
CA SER A 10 -2.95 10.25 34.40
C SER A 10 -1.80 10.25 33.37
N LYS A 11 -1.03 9.17 33.28
CA LYS A 11 -0.02 8.96 32.23
C LYS A 11 -0.59 8.08 31.14
N GLU A 12 -0.35 8.46 29.90
CA GLU A 12 -0.72 7.65 28.75
C GLU A 12 0.18 6.42 28.65
N ILE A 13 -0.43 5.27 28.40
CA ILE A 13 0.25 4.01 28.16
C ILE A 13 0.63 3.96 26.68
N ILE A 14 1.93 3.82 26.39
CA ILE A 14 2.44 3.60 25.02
C ILE A 14 2.68 2.12 24.71
N GLN A 15 2.79 1.25 25.71
CA GLN A 15 2.92 -0.20 25.55
C GLN A 15 2.24 -0.89 26.72
N ARG A 16 1.57 -2.02 26.46
CA ARG A 16 0.95 -2.87 27.48
C ARG A 16 1.49 -4.28 27.36
N TYR A 17 1.90 -4.82 28.50
CA TYR A 17 2.38 -6.19 28.64
C TYR A 17 1.42 -7.01 29.50
N VAL A 18 1.35 -8.32 29.25
CA VAL A 18 0.76 -9.32 30.16
C VAL A 18 1.86 -10.31 30.50
N GLY A 19 2.32 -10.28 31.77
CA GLY A 19 3.59 -10.90 32.14
C GLY A 19 4.73 -10.25 31.36
N THR A 20 5.49 -11.04 30.60
CA THR A 20 6.59 -10.57 29.73
C THR A 20 6.18 -10.36 28.27
N ARG A 21 4.92 -10.63 27.90
CA ARG A 21 4.46 -10.55 26.51
C ARG A 21 3.85 -9.19 26.20
N LEU A 22 4.35 -8.51 25.15
CA LEU A 22 3.73 -7.31 24.59
C LEU A 22 2.37 -7.69 23.97
N VAL A 23 1.30 -7.07 24.43
CA VAL A 23 -0.08 -7.32 23.94
C VAL A 23 -0.69 -6.12 23.23
N TRP A 24 -0.15 -4.92 23.44
CA TRP A 24 -0.60 -3.70 22.78
C TRP A 24 0.52 -2.66 22.79
N GLU A 25 0.61 -1.87 21.73
CA GLU A 25 1.54 -0.76 21.60
C GLU A 25 0.89 0.40 20.84
N LYS A 26 1.10 1.62 21.33
CA LYS A 26 0.81 2.86 20.64
C LYS A 26 2.00 3.18 19.74
N VAL A 27 1.89 2.84 18.46
CA VAL A 27 2.90 3.18 17.47
C VAL A 27 2.59 4.55 16.87
N THR A 28 3.54 5.48 16.95
CA THR A 28 3.49 6.70 16.14
C THR A 28 4.16 6.40 14.80
N ILE A 29 3.37 6.09 13.78
CA ILE A 29 3.90 5.87 12.44
C ILE A 29 4.27 7.24 11.86
N GLN A 30 5.57 7.54 11.76
CA GLN A 30 6.03 8.60 10.87
C GLN A 30 5.93 8.07 9.44
N PHE A 31 5.00 8.65 8.69
CA PHE A 31 4.75 8.35 7.30
C PHE A 31 5.53 9.32 6.42
N ASP A 32 6.60 8.84 5.79
CA ASP A 32 7.35 9.59 4.79
C ASP A 32 6.69 9.35 3.42
N GLU A 33 5.95 10.36 2.94
CA GLU A 33 5.29 10.28 1.63
C GLU A 33 6.35 10.24 0.53
N VAL A 34 6.33 9.17 -0.26
CA VAL A 34 7.22 9.02 -1.42
C VAL A 34 6.48 9.38 -2.69
N LEU A 35 5.25 8.88 -2.84
CA LEU A 35 4.54 8.94 -4.10
C LEU A 35 3.02 8.97 -3.92
N ARG A 36 2.36 9.88 -4.63
CA ARG A 36 0.91 9.93 -4.76
C ARG A 36 0.51 9.28 -6.08
N PHE A 37 -0.14 8.13 -5.99
CA PHE A 37 -0.61 7.37 -7.12
C PHE A 37 -2.12 7.54 -7.25
N THR A 38 -2.59 8.17 -8.33
CA THR A 38 -4.02 8.38 -8.56
C THR A 38 -4.58 7.34 -9.52
N SER A 39 -5.65 6.67 -9.08
CA SER A 39 -6.40 5.68 -9.86
C SER A 39 -6.89 6.20 -11.21
N ASN A 40 -7.21 7.49 -11.36
CA ASN A 40 -7.71 8.08 -12.62
C ASN A 40 -6.84 7.77 -13.84
N ARG A 41 -5.54 7.52 -13.66
CA ARG A 41 -4.62 7.23 -14.76
C ARG A 41 -4.65 5.77 -15.22
N TYR A 42 -4.95 4.83 -14.32
CA TYR A 42 -4.73 3.39 -14.51
C TYR A 42 -5.92 2.51 -14.11
N GLY A 43 -7.02 3.10 -13.61
CA GLY A 43 -8.15 2.37 -13.03
C GLY A 43 -8.00 2.15 -11.53
N SER A 44 -8.67 1.12 -11.00
CA SER A 44 -8.65 0.79 -9.57
C SER A 44 -7.87 -0.49 -9.29
N PHE A 45 -7.29 -0.60 -8.10
CA PHE A 45 -6.74 -1.87 -7.64
C PHE A 45 -7.80 -2.96 -7.62
N TRP A 46 -7.41 -4.21 -7.86
CA TRP A 46 -8.29 -5.36 -7.76
C TRP A 46 -7.49 -6.61 -7.39
N ARG A 47 -8.17 -7.72 -7.10
CA ARG A 47 -7.56 -8.93 -6.56
C ARG A 47 -7.97 -10.15 -7.37
N PHE A 48 -7.01 -11.05 -7.64
CA PHE A 48 -7.31 -12.38 -8.15
C PHE A 48 -7.50 -13.36 -6.98
N GLY A 49 -8.68 -13.95 -6.90
CA GLY A 49 -9.00 -15.01 -5.93
C GLY A 49 -8.69 -14.61 -4.48
N SER A 50 -8.33 -15.60 -3.67
CA SER A 50 -8.06 -15.44 -2.25
C SER A 50 -6.56 -15.26 -1.93
N THR A 51 -5.87 -14.34 -2.61
CA THR A 51 -4.41 -14.06 -2.41
C THR A 51 -4.15 -12.84 -1.53
N GLU A 52 -3.00 -12.69 -0.87
CA GLU A 52 -2.67 -11.43 -0.17
C GLU A 52 -2.31 -10.24 -1.10
N ARG A 53 -2.65 -10.30 -2.40
CA ARG A 53 -2.18 -9.35 -3.41
C ARG A 53 -3.32 -8.59 -4.07
N ALA A 54 -3.26 -7.28 -4.01
CA ALA A 54 -4.01 -6.41 -4.92
C ALA A 54 -3.09 -5.94 -6.04
N PHE A 55 -3.65 -5.65 -7.21
CA PHE A 55 -2.86 -5.09 -8.30
C PHE A 55 -3.67 -4.16 -9.19
N ILE A 56 -2.95 -3.39 -9.99
CA ILE A 56 -3.50 -2.52 -11.03
C ILE A 56 -2.67 -2.65 -12.29
N ASP A 57 -3.34 -2.69 -13.45
CA ASP A 57 -2.68 -2.69 -14.75
C ASP A 57 -2.18 -1.27 -15.06
N LEU A 58 -0.87 -1.15 -15.29
CA LEU A 58 -0.24 0.12 -15.68
C LEU A 58 -0.19 0.30 -17.21
N GLY A 59 -0.71 -0.69 -17.95
CA GLY A 59 -0.82 -0.69 -19.40
C GLY A 59 0.35 -1.36 -20.11
N ILE A 60 0.21 -1.46 -21.44
CA ILE A 60 1.20 -2.08 -22.33
C ILE A 60 2.10 -0.99 -22.93
N SER A 61 3.38 -1.03 -22.63
CA SER A 61 4.37 -0.07 -23.12
C SER A 61 5.73 -0.71 -23.35
N GLU A 62 6.56 -0.05 -24.16
CA GLU A 62 7.95 -0.47 -24.40
C GLU A 62 8.85 -0.13 -23.21
N ARG A 63 8.47 0.86 -22.41
CA ARG A 63 9.22 1.39 -21.27
C ARG A 63 8.37 1.36 -20.01
N ARG A 64 9.03 1.28 -18.84
CA ARG A 64 8.38 1.41 -17.53
C ARG A 64 7.55 2.70 -17.48
N PRO A 65 6.30 2.66 -16.98
CA PRO A 65 5.48 3.85 -16.86
C PRO A 65 6.14 4.91 -15.98
N TYR A 66 6.07 6.17 -16.39
CA TYR A 66 6.70 7.28 -15.68
C TYR A 66 5.98 7.61 -14.36
N GLY A 67 6.73 8.18 -13.41
CA GLY A 67 6.21 8.64 -12.12
C GLY A 67 5.96 7.51 -11.14
N LEU A 68 6.81 6.48 -11.17
CA LEU A 68 6.79 5.30 -10.29
C LEU A 68 8.16 5.09 -9.61
N ASP A 69 8.96 6.14 -9.55
CA ASP A 69 10.30 6.12 -8.97
C ASP A 69 10.22 5.96 -7.45
N GLY A 70 11.00 5.02 -6.90
CA GLY A 70 11.02 4.72 -5.46
C GLY A 70 9.77 4.00 -4.92
N ILE A 71 8.77 3.70 -5.76
CA ILE A 71 7.52 3.07 -5.30
C ILE A 71 7.74 1.67 -4.73
N GLU A 72 8.71 0.92 -5.24
CA GLU A 72 9.03 -0.45 -4.80
C GLU A 72 9.79 -0.46 -3.46
N ASP A 73 10.32 0.69 -3.02
CA ASP A 73 10.91 0.84 -1.69
C ASP A 73 9.88 1.27 -0.64
N CYS A 74 8.63 1.50 -1.05
CA CYS A 74 7.55 1.84 -0.13
C CYS A 74 7.10 0.58 0.62
N ASN A 75 6.85 0.74 1.92
CA ASN A 75 6.36 -0.34 2.78
C ASN A 75 5.00 -0.02 3.41
N VAL A 76 4.39 1.10 3.02
CA VAL A 76 3.09 1.54 3.48
C VAL A 76 2.29 2.12 2.32
N VAL A 77 0.99 1.82 2.28
CA VAL A 77 0.02 2.53 1.46
C VAL A 77 -1.08 3.12 2.35
N LYS A 78 -1.34 4.42 2.17
CA LYS A 78 -2.46 5.12 2.79
C LYS A 78 -3.51 5.45 1.73
N LEU A 79 -4.77 5.24 2.08
CA LEU A 79 -5.90 5.71 1.30
C LEU A 79 -6.10 7.20 1.59
N GLN A 80 -6.02 8.09 0.59
CA GLN A 80 -6.07 9.53 0.85
C GLN A 80 -7.36 9.96 1.55
N ASN A 81 -8.50 9.35 1.19
CA ASN A 81 -9.83 9.73 1.67
C ASN A 81 -10.29 8.94 2.89
N SER A 82 -9.42 8.15 3.51
CA SER A 82 -9.72 7.46 4.77
C SER A 82 -8.56 7.53 5.75
N ASN A 83 -8.83 7.16 7.00
CA ASN A 83 -7.78 7.02 8.02
C ASN A 83 -7.10 5.64 7.95
N LYS A 84 -7.31 4.88 6.86
CA LYS A 84 -6.73 3.54 6.70
C LYS A 84 -5.32 3.62 6.14
N ILE A 85 -4.42 2.93 6.82
CA ILE A 85 -3.01 2.79 6.47
C ILE A 85 -2.69 1.30 6.56
N PHE A 86 -2.03 0.78 5.53
CA PHE A 86 -1.68 -0.63 5.42
C PHE A 86 -0.16 -0.76 5.27
N GLU A 87 0.44 -1.66 6.05
CA GLU A 87 1.82 -2.10 5.80
C GLU A 87 1.82 -3.11 4.66
N VAL A 88 2.66 -2.88 3.67
CA VAL A 88 2.61 -3.61 2.40
C VAL A 88 4.00 -3.84 1.82
N GLY A 89 4.15 -4.85 0.97
CA GLY A 89 5.20 -4.91 -0.03
C GLY A 89 4.71 -4.34 -1.36
N VAL A 90 5.59 -3.71 -2.13
CA VAL A 90 5.24 -3.15 -3.44
C VAL A 90 6.17 -3.69 -4.50
N VAL A 91 5.61 -4.18 -5.60
CA VAL A 91 6.38 -4.78 -6.71
C VAL A 91 5.80 -4.33 -8.04
N ILE A 92 6.65 -3.97 -8.99
CA ILE A 92 6.25 -3.79 -10.38
C ILE A 92 6.64 -5.02 -11.18
N SER A 93 5.63 -5.73 -11.67
CA SER A 93 5.80 -6.84 -12.60
C SER A 93 5.84 -6.33 -14.03
N GLN A 94 6.66 -6.99 -14.85
CA GLN A 94 6.79 -6.75 -16.29
C GLN A 94 6.62 -8.08 -17.01
N ARG A 95 5.61 -8.17 -17.88
CA ARG A 95 5.35 -9.36 -18.70
C ARG A 95 5.51 -9.03 -20.18
N ASP A 96 6.33 -9.78 -20.89
CA ASP A 96 6.45 -9.65 -22.35
C ASP A 96 5.13 -9.94 -23.05
N THR A 97 4.72 -9.04 -23.94
CA THR A 97 3.50 -9.14 -24.75
C THR A 97 3.80 -9.32 -26.24
N GLY A 98 5.08 -9.45 -26.61
CA GLY A 98 5.56 -9.52 -27.98
C GLY A 98 5.96 -8.15 -28.53
N TYR A 99 5.87 -8.00 -29.85
CA TYR A 99 6.36 -6.82 -30.57
C TYR A 99 5.23 -5.90 -31.01
N SER A 100 5.50 -4.59 -31.02
CA SER A 100 4.66 -3.58 -31.66
C SER A 100 4.73 -3.70 -33.18
N THR A 101 3.83 -3.01 -33.89
CA THR A 101 3.88 -2.87 -35.35
C THR A 101 5.17 -2.21 -35.86
N SER A 102 5.90 -1.52 -34.97
CA SER A 102 7.21 -0.92 -35.23
C SER A 102 8.39 -1.82 -34.82
N TYR A 103 8.14 -3.11 -34.57
CA TYR A 103 9.13 -4.12 -34.14
C TYR A 103 9.82 -3.81 -32.81
N GLN A 104 9.18 -3.02 -31.94
CA GLN A 104 9.68 -2.74 -30.61
C GLN A 104 9.02 -3.67 -29.59
N ARG A 105 9.81 -4.24 -28.67
CA ARG A 105 9.29 -5.18 -27.67
C ARG A 105 8.40 -4.43 -26.67
N ARG A 106 7.20 -4.95 -26.43
CA ARG A 106 6.20 -4.37 -25.54
C ARG A 106 5.99 -5.25 -24.31
N TYR A 107 5.74 -4.60 -23.19
CA TYR A 107 5.50 -5.27 -21.93
C TYR A 107 4.21 -4.77 -21.31
N ASN A 108 3.45 -5.69 -20.72
CA ASN A 108 2.39 -5.33 -19.79
C ASN A 108 3.02 -5.10 -18.41
N TYR A 109 2.86 -3.88 -17.89
CA TYR A 109 3.32 -3.53 -16.55
C TYR A 109 2.15 -3.61 -15.57
N GLN A 110 2.40 -4.23 -14.41
CA GLN A 110 1.41 -4.36 -13.35
C GLN A 110 2.04 -3.96 -12.02
N LEU A 111 1.35 -3.12 -11.26
CA LEU A 111 1.75 -2.75 -9.90
C LEU A 111 1.03 -3.68 -8.93
N PHE A 112 1.78 -4.44 -8.16
CA PHE A 112 1.29 -5.30 -7.09
C PHE A 112 1.53 -4.63 -5.74
N VAL A 113 0.51 -4.69 -4.89
CA VAL A 113 0.56 -4.35 -3.47
C VAL A 113 0.25 -5.62 -2.69
N ILE A 114 1.20 -6.05 -1.88
CA ILE A 114 1.21 -7.31 -1.16
C ILE A 114 0.95 -6.99 0.31
N PHE A 115 -0.18 -7.43 0.83
CA PHE A 115 -0.61 -7.17 2.20
C PHE A 115 -0.16 -8.30 3.12
N LYS A 116 -0.29 -8.09 4.43
CA LYS A 116 0.10 -9.11 5.42
C LYS A 116 -0.75 -10.37 5.33
N ASN A 117 -2.03 -10.23 5.00
CA ASN A 117 -3.01 -11.31 4.95
C ASN A 117 -4.19 -10.95 4.04
N THR A 118 -5.06 -11.93 3.82
CA THR A 118 -6.23 -11.81 2.94
C THR A 118 -7.29 -10.84 3.43
N ASP A 119 -7.39 -10.62 4.74
CA ASP A 119 -8.40 -9.74 5.35
C ASP A 119 -8.02 -8.27 5.12
N GLU A 120 -6.74 -7.93 5.23
CA GLU A 120 -6.23 -6.59 4.91
C GLU A 120 -6.41 -6.25 3.43
N VAL A 121 -6.18 -7.19 2.51
CA VAL A 121 -6.50 -6.97 1.09
C VAL A 121 -7.98 -6.69 0.92
N GLN A 122 -8.83 -7.48 1.57
CA GLN A 122 -10.28 -7.30 1.45
C GLN A 122 -10.71 -5.94 2.00
N ASP A 123 -10.16 -5.52 3.13
CA ASP A 123 -10.41 -4.21 3.72
C ASP A 123 -9.95 -3.09 2.78
N PHE A 124 -8.75 -3.19 2.22
CA PHE A 124 -8.26 -2.24 1.22
C PHE A 124 -9.18 -2.17 -0.01
N ILE A 125 -9.52 -3.32 -0.61
CA ILE A 125 -10.39 -3.40 -1.79
C ILE A 125 -11.79 -2.85 -1.51
N SER A 126 -12.33 -3.03 -0.31
CA SER A 126 -13.63 -2.49 0.08
C SER A 126 -13.64 -0.97 0.29
N ASN A 127 -12.48 -0.33 0.46
CA ASN A 127 -12.38 1.10 0.76
C ASN A 127 -11.76 1.96 -0.36
N LYS A 128 -11.03 1.36 -1.30
CA LYS A 128 -10.21 2.02 -2.34
C LYS A 128 -10.88 2.99 -3.36
N TYR A 129 -12.18 3.28 -3.28
CA TYR A 129 -12.99 3.78 -4.41
C TYR A 129 -12.63 5.20 -4.91
N ASN A 130 -12.22 5.32 -6.19
CA ASN A 130 -11.80 6.57 -6.85
C ASN A 130 -10.72 7.34 -6.07
N GLU A 131 -9.81 6.61 -5.44
CA GLU A 131 -8.85 7.17 -4.51
C GLU A 131 -7.50 7.51 -5.17
N THR A 132 -6.85 8.51 -4.57
CA THR A 132 -5.40 8.62 -4.61
C THR A 132 -4.83 7.78 -3.47
N TYR A 133 -3.88 6.93 -3.81
CA TYR A 133 -3.13 6.10 -2.89
C TYR A 133 -1.80 6.79 -2.62
N ILE A 134 -1.47 6.95 -1.34
CA ILE A 134 -0.23 7.58 -0.93
C ILE A 134 0.72 6.46 -0.50
N PHE A 135 1.72 6.21 -1.34
CA PHE A 135 2.79 5.27 -1.04
C PHE A 135 3.88 5.98 -0.27
N GLY A 136 4.37 5.32 0.77
CA GLY A 136 5.39 5.89 1.63
C GLY A 136 6.21 4.86 2.36
N ARG A 137 7.12 5.37 3.18
CA ARG A 137 7.95 4.57 4.07
C ARG A 137 7.55 4.84 5.51
N LYS A 138 7.27 3.78 6.25
CA LYS A 138 7.23 3.78 7.71
C LYS A 138 8.63 4.04 8.23
N ARG A 139 8.81 5.14 8.98
CA ARG A 139 10.00 5.35 9.80
C ARG A 139 9.65 5.05 11.26
N GLY A 140 10.43 4.16 11.86
CA GLY A 140 10.34 3.82 13.28
C GLY A 140 9.42 2.64 13.61
N GLY A 141 9.93 1.79 14.50
CA GLY A 141 9.28 0.71 15.22
C GLY A 141 10.03 0.54 16.53
#